data_AF-A0A4R1K173-F1
#
_entry.id   AF-A0A4R1K173-F1
#
_cell.length_a   1.000
_cell.length_b   1.000
_cell.length_c   1.000
_cell.angle_alpha   90.00
_cell.angle_beta   90.00
_cell.angle_gamma   90.00
#
_symmetry.space_group_name_H-M   'P 1'
#
loop_
_entity.id
_entity.type
_entity.pdbx_description
1 polymer ?
#
loop_
_entity_poly.entity_id
_entity_poly.type
_entity_poly.pdbx_seq_one_letter_code
_entity_poly.pdbx_strand_id
1 'polypeptide(L)'
;MMIKIGKVLMIAMWILIISSPWSPMSRIYPLLIGAGIFVLFLHSMQMLLIKTSIKNSGYWCKGDSLQLMFFGVFALMEIRKRMIVS
;
A
#
# COMPACT_ATOMS: atom_id res chain seq x y z
N MET A 1 9.89 -3.77 13.65
CA MET A 1 9.06 -2.72 14.29
C MET A 1 8.57 -1.69 13.27
N MET A 2 9.46 -1.09 12.49
CA MET A 2 9.13 -0.07 11.48
C MET A 2 8.03 -0.47 10.47
N ILE A 3 8.05 -1.70 9.94
CA ILE A 3 7.01 -2.20 9.01
C ILE A 3 5.60 -2.12 9.62
N LYS A 4 5.46 -2.50 10.90
CA LYS A 4 4.15 -2.48 11.59
C LYS A 4 3.64 -1.05 11.77
N ILE A 5 4.54 -0.14 12.17
CA ILE A 5 4.22 1.29 12.34
C ILE A 5 3.79 1.90 11.00
N GLY A 6 4.53 1.63 9.92
CA GLY A 6 4.19 2.10 8.58
C GLY A 6 2.82 1.58 8.09
N LYS A 7 2.50 0.31 8.36
CA LYS A 7 1.18 -0.26 8.05
C LYS A 7 0.05 0.45 8.82
N VAL A 8 0.25 0.75 10.10
CA VAL A 8 -0.73 1.51 10.91
C VAL A 8 -0.92 2.92 10.35
N LEU A 9 0.17 3.60 9.97
CA LEU A 9 0.10 4.92 9.34
C LEU A 9 -0.68 4.89 8.02
N MET A 10 -0.48 3.86 7.18
CA MET A 10 -1.25 3.69 5.95
C MET A 10 -2.74 3.47 6.21
N ILE A 11 -3.10 2.70 7.23
CA ILE A 11 -4.51 2.55 7.64
C ILE A 11 -5.09 3.90 8.06
N ALA A 12 -4.38 4.68 8.87
CA ALA A 12 -4.80 6.02 9.24
C ALA A 12 -5.00 6.92 8.02
N MET A 13 -4.09 6.85 7.04
CA MET A 13 -4.19 7.61 5.79
C MET A 13 -5.42 7.21 4.97
N TRP A 14 -5.71 5.90 4.83
CA TRP A 14 -6.92 5.42 4.16
C TRP A 14 -8.18 5.88 4.87
N ILE A 15 -8.20 5.85 6.21
CA ILE A 15 -9.32 6.37 7.00
C ILE A 15 -9.53 7.85 6.69
N LEU A 16 -8.49 8.68 6.66
CA LEU A 16 -8.61 10.10 6.33
C LEU A 16 -9.13 10.34 4.91
N ILE A 17 -8.66 9.56 3.93
CA ILE A 17 -9.13 9.67 2.54
C ILE A 17 -10.60 9.25 2.40
N ILE A 18 -10.98 8.13 3.00
CA ILE A 18 -12.34 7.59 2.95
C ILE A 18 -13.30 8.46 3.77
N SER A 19 -12.85 9.02 4.88
CA SER A 19 -13.67 9.90 5.73
C SER A 19 -13.71 11.35 5.26
N SER A 20 -12.85 11.73 4.31
CA SER A 20 -12.80 13.05 3.67
C SER A 20 -14.17 13.58 3.23
N PRO A 21 -15.09 12.79 2.62
CA PRO A 21 -16.41 13.29 2.20
C PRO A 21 -17.31 13.77 3.35
N TRP A 22 -17.09 13.30 4.57
CA TRP A 22 -17.90 13.68 5.74
C TRP A 22 -17.28 14.83 6.55
N SER A 23 -16.11 15.34 6.14
CA SER A 23 -15.43 16.45 6.84
C SER A 23 -15.88 17.81 6.29
N PRO A 24 -16.08 18.84 7.15
CA PRO A 24 -16.44 20.19 6.73
C PRO A 24 -15.34 20.92 5.93
N MET A 25 -14.15 20.32 5.74
CA MET A 25 -13.05 20.87 4.96
C MET A 25 -13.25 20.69 3.44
N SER A 26 -14.21 21.42 2.88
CA SER A 26 -14.57 21.42 1.45
C SER A 26 -13.42 21.79 0.50
N ARG A 27 -12.46 22.60 0.95
CA ARG A 27 -11.35 23.10 0.10
C ARG A 27 -10.26 22.05 -0.16
N ILE A 28 -10.06 21.09 0.76
CA ILE A 28 -8.96 20.10 0.68
C ILE A 28 -9.47 18.74 0.16
N TYR A 29 -10.79 18.54 0.15
CA TYR A 29 -11.44 17.32 -0.30
C TYR A 29 -11.00 16.82 -1.69
N PRO A 30 -10.97 17.65 -2.76
CA PRO A 30 -10.57 17.18 -4.09
C PRO A 30 -9.10 16.73 -4.14
N LEU A 31 -8.23 17.40 -3.37
CA LEU A 31 -6.81 17.07 -3.27
C LEU A 31 -6.59 15.74 -2.56
N LEU A 32 -7.31 15.48 -1.45
CA LEU A 32 -7.24 14.23 -0.71
C LEU A 32 -7.70 13.04 -1.55
N ILE A 33 -8.80 13.19 -2.29
CA ILE A 33 -9.28 12.15 -3.20
C ILE A 33 -8.31 11.92 -4.34
N GLY A 34 -7.82 13.00 -4.98
CA GLY A 34 -6.82 12.91 -6.04
C GLY A 34 -5.55 12.20 -5.57
N ALA A 35 -5.07 12.51 -4.36
CA ALA A 35 -3.96 11.83 -3.73
C ALA A 35 -4.24 10.35 -3.49
N GLY A 36 -5.43 9.99 -2.99
CA GLY A 36 -5.83 8.59 -2.79
C GLY A 36 -5.86 7.78 -4.09
N ILE A 37 -6.43 8.35 -5.16
CA ILE A 37 -6.43 7.73 -6.49
C ILE A 37 -5.00 7.57 -7.02
N PHE A 38 -4.18 8.61 -6.89
CA PHE A 38 -2.78 8.58 -7.31
C PHE A 38 -1.98 7.53 -6.55
N VAL A 39 -2.20 7.38 -5.24
CA VAL A 39 -1.57 6.33 -4.43
C VAL A 39 -2.00 4.93 -4.90
N LEU A 40 -3.29 4.70 -5.17
CA LEU A 40 -3.75 3.42 -5.74
C LEU A 40 -3.09 3.13 -7.09
N PHE A 41 -2.95 4.14 -7.94
CA PHE A 41 -2.25 4.03 -9.21
C PHE A 41 -0.78 3.66 -9.02
N LEU A 42 -0.06 4.35 -8.14
CA LEU A 42 1.34 4.06 -7.83
C LEU A 42 1.52 2.65 -7.26
N HIS A 43 0.64 2.21 -6.35
CA HIS A 43 0.69 0.86 -5.80
C HIS A 43 0.40 -0.21 -6.86
N SER A 44 -0.48 0.09 -7.82
CA SER A 44 -0.74 -0.80 -8.96
C SER A 44 0.48 -0.91 -9.87
N MET A 45 1.13 0.21 -10.20
CA MET A 45 2.38 0.23 -10.96
C MET A 45 3.49 -0.54 -10.23
N GLN A 46 3.65 -0.28 -8.93
CA GLN A 46 4.60 -0.99 -8.08
C GLN A 46 4.35 -2.50 -8.11
N MET A 47 3.08 -2.93 -8.08
CA MET A 47 2.73 -4.34 -8.17
C MET A 47 3.07 -4.96 -9.52
N LEU A 48 2.82 -4.26 -10.63
CA LEU A 48 3.18 -4.74 -11.97
C LEU A 48 4.70 -4.92 -12.10
N LEU A 49 5.47 -3.94 -11.62
CA LEU A 49 6.94 -3.97 -11.66
C LEU A 49 7.53 -5.08 -10.78
N ILE A 50 6.92 -5.37 -9.64
CA ILE A 50 7.42 -6.35 -8.68
C ILE A 50 6.96 -7.76 -9.00
N LYS A 51 5.75 -7.93 -9.58
CA LYS A 51 5.21 -9.24 -9.91
C LYS A 51 6.11 -9.98 -10.90
N THR A 52 6.78 -9.29 -11.82
CA THR A 52 7.74 -9.91 -12.73
C THR A 52 9.01 -10.36 -12.00
N SER A 53 9.47 -9.60 -10.99
CA SER A 53 10.71 -9.90 -10.25
C SER A 53 10.51 -10.95 -9.15
N ILE A 54 9.41 -10.90 -8.39
CA ILE A 54 9.19 -11.75 -7.20
C ILE A 54 8.42 -13.04 -7.52
N LYS A 55 7.58 -13.08 -8.56
CA LYS A 55 6.78 -14.30 -8.87
C LYS A 55 7.66 -15.53 -9.12
N ASN A 56 8.87 -15.35 -9.63
CA ASN A 56 9.82 -16.44 -9.89
C ASN A 56 10.56 -16.94 -8.64
N SER A 57 10.44 -16.24 -7.50
CA SER A 57 11.16 -16.58 -6.27
C SER A 57 10.46 -17.66 -5.42
N GLY A 58 9.20 -18.00 -5.71
CA GLY A 58 8.42 -18.96 -4.90
C GLY A 58 7.90 -18.41 -3.56
N TYR A 59 8.34 -17.22 -3.12
CA TYR A 59 7.93 -16.60 -1.85
C TYR A 59 6.64 -15.77 -1.91
N TRP A 60 5.94 -15.79 -3.04
CA TRP A 60 4.69 -15.07 -3.25
C TRP A 60 3.49 -15.86 -2.68
N CYS A 61 2.84 -15.33 -1.65
CA CYS A 61 1.69 -15.96 -1.00
C CYS A 61 0.35 -15.39 -1.49
N LYS A 62 -0.73 -16.18 -1.32
CA LYS A 62 -2.11 -15.69 -1.50
C LYS A 62 -2.36 -14.55 -0.51
N GLY A 63 -2.71 -13.36 -1.01
CA GLY A 63 -2.93 -12.16 -0.22
C GLY A 63 -1.81 -11.11 -0.28
N ASP A 64 -0.60 -11.47 -0.73
CA ASP A 64 0.50 -10.50 -0.88
C ASP A 64 0.17 -9.40 -1.89
N SER A 65 -0.58 -9.74 -2.93
CA SER A 65 -1.12 -8.78 -3.91
C SER A 65 -1.97 -7.71 -3.22
N LEU A 66 -2.91 -8.13 -2.37
CA LEU A 66 -3.80 -7.21 -1.67
C LEU A 66 -3.02 -6.36 -0.66
N GLN A 67 -2.10 -6.98 0.08
CA GLN A 67 -1.25 -6.26 1.03
C GLN A 67 -0.39 -5.20 0.34
N LEU A 68 0.20 -5.53 -0.81
CA LEU A 68 0.99 -4.58 -1.59
C LEU A 68 0.13 -3.43 -2.12
N MET A 69 -1.15 -3.68 -2.43
CA MET A 69 -2.08 -2.63 -2.86
C MET A 69 -2.44 -1.63 -1.76
N PHE A 70 -2.62 -2.08 -0.52
CA PHE A 70 -3.02 -1.20 0.59
C PHE A 70 -1.83 -0.62 1.36
N PHE A 71 -0.71 -1.34 1.40
CA PHE A 71 0.44 -1.00 2.23
C PHE A 71 1.73 -0.73 1.45
N GLY A 72 1.70 -0.83 0.11
CA GLY A 72 2.80 -0.46 -0.77
C GLY A 72 4.13 -1.11 -0.38
N VAL A 73 5.17 -0.29 -0.23
CA VAL A 73 6.53 -0.71 0.14
C VAL A 73 6.58 -1.48 1.47
N PHE A 74 5.71 -1.21 2.44
CA PHE A 74 5.76 -1.92 3.72
C PHE A 74 5.43 -3.41 3.57
N ALA A 75 4.46 -3.75 2.71
CA ALA A 75 4.18 -5.14 2.37
C ALA A 75 5.32 -5.78 1.56
N LEU A 76 5.95 -5.01 0.66
CA LEU A 76 7.12 -5.48 -0.09
C LEU A 76 8.29 -5.85 0.83
N MET A 77 8.57 -5.02 1.83
CA MET A 77 9.64 -5.29 2.80
C MET A 77 9.37 -6.56 3.60
N GLU A 78 8.10 -6.86 3.88
CA GLU A 78 7.70 -8.09 4.56
C GLU A 78 7.89 -9.33 3.68
N ILE A 79 7.50 -9.25 2.41
CA ILE A 79 7.78 -10.29 1.41
C ILE A 79 9.30 -10.51 1.28
N ARG A 80 10.08 -9.44 1.13
CA ARG A 80 11.55 -9.51 1.07
C ARG A 80 12.16 -10.12 2.32
N LYS A 81 11.62 -9.82 3.50
CA LYS A 81 12.10 -10.42 4.75
C LYS A 81 11.91 -11.94 4.74
N ARG A 82 10.81 -12.44 4.18
CA ARG A 82 10.59 -13.90 4.03
C ARG A 82 11.63 -14.54 3.10
N MET A 83 12.03 -13.85 2.03
CA MET A 83 13.07 -14.34 1.10
C MET A 83 14.49 -14.42 1.70
N ILE A 84 14.79 -13.63 2.74
CA ILE A 84 16.13 -13.56 3.35
C ILE A 84 16.26 -14.57 4.51
N VAL A 85 15.15 -14.92 5.15
CA VAL A 85 15.13 -15.77 6.37
C VAL A 85 14.89 -17.25 6.04
N SER A 86 14.61 -17.58 4.78
CA SER A 86 14.50 -18.92 4.21
C SER A 86 15.86 -19.46 3.76
#